data_AF-A0A526QF29-F1
#
_entry.id   AF-A0A526QF29-F1
#
_cell.length_a   1.000
_cell.length_b   1.000
_cell.length_c   1.000
_cell.angle_alpha   90.00
_cell.angle_beta   90.00
_cell.angle_gamma   90.00
#
_symmetry.space_group_name_H-M   'P 1'
#
loop_
_entity.id
_entity.type
_entity.pdbx_description
1 polymer ?
#
loop_
_entity_poly.entity_id
_entity_poly.type
_entity_poly.pdbx_seq_one_letter_code
_entity_poly.pdbx_strand_id
1 'polypeptide(L)'
;VLGNRTRVVAASSPTGPAFEGAEISGGQRAAPGAIERVRIDAETLEPKYRVIGSELWSDQPGFTESVQATGVTGICGSGIIEVVAEMYLAGIISEDGVVDGSLSAHSPRIIANGRTFSYVLKDGEPRITITQNDVRAIQLAKAALYAGTKLLMEKQHTEHVDRIHFAGAFGSFIDPKYAMVLGLIPDCD
;
A
#
# COMPACT_ATOMS: atom_id res chain seq x y z
N VAL A 1 3.32 19.09 8.10
CA VAL A 1 3.97 20.38 8.46
C VAL A 1 4.82 20.79 7.27
N LEU A 2 4.80 22.06 6.87
CA LEU A 2 5.66 22.61 5.82
C LEU A 2 6.31 23.89 6.32
N GLY A 3 7.62 24.06 6.12
CA GLY A 3 8.28 25.28 6.55
C GLY A 3 9.78 25.27 6.36
N ASN A 4 10.37 26.41 6.68
CA ASN A 4 11.81 26.66 6.68
C ASN A 4 12.17 27.54 7.89
N ARG A 5 13.37 28.12 7.90
CA ARG A 5 13.86 28.97 9.02
C ARG A 5 13.03 30.24 9.25
N THR A 6 12.25 30.70 8.27
CA THR A 6 11.52 31.98 8.36
C THR A 6 10.03 31.80 8.64
N ARG A 7 9.42 30.69 8.18
CA ARG A 7 7.99 30.44 8.36
C ARG A 7 7.67 28.96 8.38
N VAL A 8 6.77 28.58 9.27
CA VAL A 8 6.21 27.22 9.39
C VAL A 8 4.69 27.30 9.35
N VAL A 9 4.09 26.41 8.57
CA VAL A 9 2.64 26.17 8.51
C VAL A 9 2.33 24.70 8.81
N ALA A 10 1.21 24.46 9.47
CA ALA A 10 0.77 23.13 9.85
C ALA A 10 -0.73 22.96 9.60
N ALA A 11 -1.11 21.74 9.25
CA ALA A 11 -2.49 21.32 9.03
C ALA A 11 -2.61 19.87 9.50
N SER A 12 -3.82 19.49 9.88
CA SER A 12 -4.20 18.10 10.11
C SER A 12 -5.10 17.67 8.96
N SER A 13 -4.89 16.46 8.45
CA SER A 13 -5.72 15.88 7.40
C SER A 13 -6.28 14.54 7.86
N PRO A 14 -7.60 14.28 7.70
CA PRO A 14 -8.22 13.04 8.10
C PRO A 14 -7.91 11.95 7.07
N THR A 15 -6.74 11.32 7.16
CA THR A 15 -6.35 10.23 6.24
C THR A 15 -7.06 8.91 6.53
N GLY A 16 -7.75 8.79 7.66
CA GLY A 16 -8.25 7.50 8.16
C GLY A 16 -7.11 6.53 8.50
N PRO A 17 -7.43 5.33 9.01
CA PRO A 17 -6.43 4.40 9.51
C PRO A 17 -6.03 3.33 8.48
N ALA A 18 -6.41 3.49 7.21
CA ALA A 18 -6.17 2.55 6.11
C ALA A 18 -4.67 2.21 5.94
N PHE A 19 -3.82 3.23 6.07
CA PHE A 19 -2.36 3.09 6.01
C PHE A 19 -1.73 2.36 7.21
N GLU A 20 -2.50 2.17 8.28
CA GLU A 20 -2.07 1.45 9.49
C GLU A 20 -2.56 -0.01 9.49
N GLY A 21 -3.23 -0.42 8.40
CA GLY A 21 -3.85 -1.73 8.25
C GLY A 21 -5.21 -1.85 8.94
N ALA A 22 -5.73 -0.79 9.56
CA ALA A 22 -7.11 -0.82 10.04
C ALA A 22 -8.08 -0.53 8.89
N GLU A 23 -9.28 -1.11 8.95
CA GLU A 23 -10.32 -0.99 7.91
C GLU A 23 -9.92 -1.55 6.53
N ILE A 24 -8.83 -2.31 6.46
CA ILE A 24 -8.44 -3.12 5.30
C ILE A 24 -8.77 -4.58 5.59
N SER A 25 -9.39 -5.26 4.64
CA SER A 25 -9.99 -6.59 4.82
C SER A 25 -9.02 -7.65 5.36
N GLY A 26 -7.79 -7.68 4.87
CA GLY A 26 -6.71 -8.53 5.40
C GLY A 26 -5.71 -7.78 6.31
N GLY A 27 -6.03 -6.54 6.64
CA GLY A 27 -5.14 -5.60 7.29
C GLY A 27 -4.89 -5.91 8.76
N GLN A 28 -3.66 -5.67 9.21
CA GLN A 28 -3.28 -5.76 10.61
C GLN A 28 -2.15 -4.78 10.95
N ARG A 29 -1.89 -4.61 12.26
CA ARG A 29 -0.71 -3.88 12.73
C ARG A 29 0.58 -4.62 12.33
N ALA A 30 1.67 -3.87 12.18
CA ALA A 30 3.00 -4.44 11.96
C ALA A 30 3.42 -5.32 13.14
N ALA A 31 3.47 -6.63 12.91
CA ALA A 31 3.87 -7.66 13.86
C ALA A 31 4.43 -8.87 13.07
N PRO A 32 5.22 -9.76 13.72
CA PRO A 32 5.71 -10.97 13.06
C PRO A 32 4.59 -11.76 12.36
N GLY A 33 4.86 -12.17 11.11
CA GLY A 33 3.87 -12.81 10.23
C GLY A 33 3.01 -11.86 9.40
N ALA A 34 3.05 -10.54 9.63
CA ALA A 34 2.42 -9.57 8.74
C ALA A 34 3.20 -9.44 7.43
N ILE A 35 2.52 -9.52 6.28
CA ILE A 35 3.09 -9.17 4.98
C ILE A 35 3.49 -7.69 5.00
N GLU A 36 4.76 -7.41 4.73
CA GLU A 36 5.33 -6.06 4.75
C GLU A 36 5.97 -5.62 3.43
N ARG A 37 6.22 -6.55 2.50
CA ARG A 37 6.70 -6.27 1.14
C ARG A 37 5.96 -7.13 0.14
N VAL A 38 5.66 -6.58 -1.03
CA VAL A 38 4.92 -7.25 -2.11
C VAL A 38 5.51 -6.90 -3.46
N ARG A 39 5.67 -7.89 -4.34
CA ARG A 39 5.96 -7.70 -5.76
C ARG A 39 4.98 -8.52 -6.58
N ILE A 40 4.50 -7.98 -7.69
CA ILE A 40 3.60 -8.66 -8.62
C ILE A 40 4.29 -8.74 -9.97
N ASP A 41 4.36 -9.94 -10.53
CA ASP A 41 4.85 -10.13 -11.89
C ASP A 41 3.80 -9.58 -12.89
N ALA A 42 4.19 -8.65 -13.75
CA ALA A 42 3.26 -7.93 -14.62
C ALA A 42 2.68 -8.79 -15.75
N GLU A 43 3.30 -9.93 -16.08
CA GLU A 43 2.82 -10.82 -17.14
C GLU A 43 1.89 -11.91 -16.59
N THR A 44 2.30 -12.55 -15.49
CA THR A 44 1.59 -13.68 -14.87
C THR A 44 0.60 -13.26 -13.80
N LEU A 45 0.75 -12.04 -13.26
CA LEU A 45 0.01 -11.51 -12.12
C LEU A 45 0.20 -12.33 -10.83
N GLU A 46 1.27 -13.14 -10.77
CA GLU A 46 1.60 -13.89 -9.57
C GLU A 46 2.32 -13.00 -8.55
N PRO A 47 1.86 -12.99 -7.28
CA PRO A 47 2.52 -12.24 -6.23
C PRO A 47 3.66 -13.04 -5.61
N LYS A 48 4.67 -12.30 -5.14
CA LYS A 48 5.53 -12.74 -4.05
C LYS A 48 5.57 -11.69 -2.95
N TYR A 49 5.75 -12.14 -1.72
CA TYR A 49 5.74 -11.27 -0.56
C TYR A 49 6.79 -11.66 0.47
N ARG A 50 7.14 -10.71 1.33
CA ARG A 50 7.89 -10.96 2.58
C ARG A 50 7.01 -10.62 3.77
N VAL A 51 7.26 -11.32 4.87
CA VAL A 51 6.61 -11.05 6.15
C VAL A 51 7.62 -10.56 7.19
N ILE A 52 7.14 -9.77 8.14
CA ILE A 52 7.95 -9.35 9.29
C ILE A 52 8.42 -10.60 10.03
N GLY A 53 9.73 -10.69 10.26
CA GLY A 53 10.37 -11.85 10.89
C GLY A 53 10.96 -12.87 9.92
N SER A 54 10.84 -12.66 8.59
CA SER A 54 11.55 -13.44 7.59
C SER A 54 12.22 -12.57 6.53
N GLU A 55 13.47 -12.91 6.20
CA GLU A 55 14.22 -12.28 5.10
C GLU A 55 13.93 -12.92 3.73
N LEU A 56 13.24 -14.07 3.73
CA LEU A 56 12.93 -14.84 2.52
C LEU A 56 11.64 -14.31 1.87
N TRP A 57 11.64 -14.29 0.54
CA TRP A 57 10.42 -14.10 -0.25
C TRP A 57 9.60 -15.40 -0.29
N SER A 58 8.28 -15.27 -0.43
CA SER A 58 7.34 -16.40 -0.43
C SER A 58 7.57 -17.44 -1.53
N ASP A 59 8.29 -17.09 -2.60
CA ASP A 59 8.68 -17.97 -3.71
C ASP A 59 10.04 -18.66 -3.49
N GLN A 60 10.75 -18.33 -2.41
CA GLN A 60 12.07 -18.90 -2.13
C GLN A 60 11.98 -20.20 -1.30
N PRO A 61 12.88 -21.18 -1.56
CA PRO A 61 13.00 -22.36 -0.72
C PRO A 61 13.29 -21.98 0.73
N GLY A 62 12.64 -22.63 1.69
CA GLY A 62 12.81 -22.34 3.11
C GLY A 62 11.85 -21.29 3.68
N PHE A 63 11.03 -20.63 2.85
CA PHE A 63 10.11 -19.61 3.33
C PHE A 63 9.11 -20.18 4.35
N THR A 64 8.45 -21.30 4.01
CA THR A 64 7.46 -21.95 4.88
C THR A 64 8.05 -22.31 6.24
N GLU A 65 9.27 -22.83 6.26
CA GLU A 65 10.02 -23.16 7.47
C GLU A 65 10.38 -21.89 8.26
N SER A 66 10.80 -20.83 7.56
CA SER A 66 11.15 -19.55 8.20
C SER A 66 9.98 -18.88 8.92
N VAL A 67 8.75 -19.13 8.45
CA VAL A 67 7.52 -18.57 9.03
C VAL A 67 6.75 -19.59 9.88
N GLN A 68 7.28 -20.79 10.13
CA GLN A 68 6.54 -21.86 10.80
C GLN A 68 6.01 -21.46 12.20
N ALA A 69 6.76 -20.63 12.92
CA ALA A 69 6.38 -20.21 14.28
C ALA A 69 5.26 -19.16 14.31
N THR A 70 5.16 -18.30 13.29
CA THR A 70 4.24 -17.15 13.28
C THR A 70 3.12 -17.30 12.27
N GLY A 71 3.35 -18.06 11.20
CA GLY A 71 2.53 -18.08 10.00
C GLY A 71 2.57 -16.75 9.23
N VAL A 72 1.73 -16.67 8.20
CA VAL A 72 1.39 -15.42 7.51
C VAL A 72 -0.01 -15.02 7.97
N THR A 73 -0.13 -13.94 8.74
CA THR A 73 -1.33 -13.65 9.54
C THR A 73 -2.20 -12.53 8.98
N GLY A 74 -1.63 -11.68 8.12
CA GLY A 74 -2.32 -10.56 7.51
C GLY A 74 -1.33 -9.68 6.75
N ILE A 75 -1.72 -8.44 6.45
CA ILE A 75 -0.88 -7.45 5.75
C ILE A 75 -0.80 -6.16 6.57
N CYS A 76 0.41 -5.61 6.74
CA CYS A 76 0.60 -4.35 7.45
C CYS A 76 0.61 -3.16 6.49
N GLY A 77 0.67 -1.94 7.05
CA GLY A 77 0.63 -0.69 6.28
C GLY A 77 1.60 -0.60 5.10
N SER A 78 2.86 -1.00 5.29
CA SER A 78 3.86 -1.02 4.20
C SER A 78 3.47 -2.02 3.12
N GLY A 79 3.03 -3.23 3.50
CA GLY A 79 2.53 -4.22 2.56
C GLY A 79 1.31 -3.73 1.77
N ILE A 80 0.40 -3.00 2.41
CA ILE A 80 -0.80 -2.43 1.77
C ILE A 80 -0.43 -1.39 0.71
N ILE A 81 0.53 -0.51 1.02
CA ILE A 81 1.05 0.47 0.06
C ILE A 81 1.66 -0.27 -1.14
N GLU A 82 2.56 -1.23 -0.87
CA GLU A 82 3.25 -1.93 -1.95
C GLU A 82 2.27 -2.74 -2.81
N VAL A 83 1.31 -3.47 -2.24
CA VAL A 83 0.38 -4.27 -3.05
C VAL A 83 -0.53 -3.41 -3.91
N VAL A 84 -1.05 -2.28 -3.40
CA VAL A 84 -1.89 -1.39 -4.22
C VAL A 84 -1.07 -0.74 -5.33
N ALA A 85 0.18 -0.35 -5.04
CA ALA A 85 1.07 0.21 -6.05
C ALA A 85 1.47 -0.82 -7.11
N GLU A 86 1.80 -2.04 -6.71
CA GLU A 86 2.13 -3.15 -7.62
C GLU A 86 0.92 -3.57 -8.45
N MET A 87 -0.29 -3.58 -7.88
CA MET A 87 -1.53 -3.83 -8.63
C MET A 87 -1.73 -2.76 -9.71
N TYR A 88 -1.41 -1.50 -9.42
CA TYR A 88 -1.48 -0.43 -10.41
C TYR A 88 -0.43 -0.62 -11.51
N LEU A 89 0.83 -0.89 -11.14
CA LEU A 89 1.93 -1.09 -12.08
C LEU A 89 1.74 -2.32 -12.98
N ALA A 90 1.13 -3.39 -12.45
CA ALA A 90 0.80 -4.60 -13.19
C ALA A 90 -0.50 -4.50 -14.02
N GLY A 91 -1.19 -3.35 -13.98
CA GLY A 91 -2.46 -3.16 -14.70
C GLY A 91 -3.66 -3.90 -14.11
N ILE A 92 -3.55 -4.42 -12.88
CA ILE A 92 -4.65 -5.08 -12.16
C ILE A 92 -5.72 -4.07 -11.73
N ILE A 93 -5.30 -2.86 -11.37
CA ILE A 93 -6.20 -1.74 -11.11
C ILE A 93 -5.98 -0.61 -12.10
N SER A 94 -7.07 0.00 -12.55
CA SER A 94 -7.04 1.22 -13.36
C SER A 94 -6.60 2.45 -12.54
N GLU A 95 -6.37 3.58 -13.19
CA GLU A 95 -6.12 4.88 -12.54
C GLU A 95 -7.28 5.28 -11.60
N ASP A 96 -8.51 4.95 -11.99
CA ASP A 96 -9.70 5.13 -11.16
C ASP A 96 -9.75 4.17 -9.96
N GLY A 97 -8.81 3.23 -9.85
CA GLY A 97 -8.70 2.23 -8.79
C GLY A 97 -9.71 1.09 -8.92
N VAL A 98 -10.23 0.84 -10.11
CA VAL A 98 -11.15 -0.30 -10.35
C VAL A 98 -10.32 -1.56 -10.60
N VAL A 99 -10.61 -2.65 -9.87
CA VAL A 99 -9.99 -3.96 -10.14
C VAL A 99 -10.56 -4.51 -11.44
N ASP A 100 -9.69 -4.78 -12.42
CA ASP A 100 -10.10 -5.29 -13.73
C ASP A 100 -10.48 -6.77 -13.66
N GLY A 101 -11.78 -7.03 -13.69
CA GLY A 101 -12.32 -8.38 -13.68
C GLY A 101 -12.06 -9.19 -14.95
N SER A 102 -11.74 -8.55 -16.08
CA SER A 102 -11.42 -9.24 -17.33
C SER A 102 -10.14 -10.09 -17.20
N LEU A 103 -9.26 -9.73 -16.27
CA LEU A 103 -8.04 -10.46 -15.93
C LEU A 103 -8.31 -11.80 -15.23
N SER A 104 -9.52 -12.07 -14.75
CA SER A 104 -9.89 -13.38 -14.16
C SER A 104 -9.80 -14.55 -15.16
N ALA A 105 -9.86 -14.26 -16.47
CA ALA A 105 -9.62 -15.25 -17.52
C ALA A 105 -8.11 -15.59 -17.67
N HIS A 106 -7.22 -14.71 -17.19
CA HIS A 106 -5.77 -14.81 -17.34
C HIS A 106 -5.08 -15.29 -16.06
N SER A 107 -5.59 -14.89 -14.89
CA SER A 107 -4.99 -15.24 -13.60
C SER A 107 -6.06 -15.66 -12.59
N PRO A 108 -5.87 -16.79 -11.87
CA PRO A 108 -6.76 -17.21 -10.79
C PRO A 108 -6.70 -16.28 -9.58
N ARG A 109 -5.75 -15.34 -9.56
CA ARG A 109 -5.62 -14.32 -8.51
C ARG A 109 -6.72 -13.28 -8.56
N ILE A 110 -7.44 -13.14 -9.67
CA ILE A 110 -8.55 -12.19 -9.80
C ILE A 110 -9.87 -12.94 -9.63
N ILE A 111 -10.57 -12.64 -8.55
CA ILE A 111 -11.81 -13.34 -8.18
C ILE A 111 -13.00 -12.39 -8.12
N ALA A 112 -14.17 -12.87 -8.52
CA ALA A 112 -15.41 -12.13 -8.36
C ALA A 112 -15.74 -11.94 -6.87
N ASN A 113 -16.13 -10.72 -6.50
CA ASN A 113 -16.55 -10.34 -5.16
C ASN A 113 -17.80 -9.45 -5.26
N GLY A 114 -18.96 -10.10 -5.23
CA GLY A 114 -20.25 -9.44 -5.44
C GLY A 114 -20.32 -8.79 -6.84
N ARG A 115 -20.42 -7.46 -6.88
CA ARG A 115 -20.46 -6.66 -8.12
C ARG A 115 -19.09 -6.17 -8.58
N THR A 116 -18.04 -6.55 -7.85
CA THR A 116 -16.66 -6.08 -8.04
C THR A 116 -15.71 -7.27 -8.12
N PHE A 117 -14.41 -7.02 -8.20
CA PHE A 117 -13.38 -8.04 -8.17
C PHE A 117 -12.39 -7.77 -7.03
N SER A 118 -11.72 -8.83 -6.57
CA SER A 118 -10.64 -8.78 -5.60
C SER A 118 -9.40 -9.44 -6.18
N TYR A 119 -8.23 -9.02 -5.70
CA TYR A 119 -6.96 -9.67 -5.97
C TYR A 119 -6.56 -10.57 -4.79
N VAL A 120 -6.14 -11.82 -5.05
CA VAL A 120 -5.72 -12.79 -4.04
C VAL A 120 -4.20 -12.71 -3.85
N LEU A 121 -3.75 -11.93 -2.86
CA LEU A 121 -2.33 -11.77 -2.55
C LEU A 121 -1.70 -13.07 -1.99
N LYS A 122 -2.41 -13.75 -1.08
CA LYS A 122 -2.02 -15.05 -0.54
C LYS A 122 -3.20 -15.99 -0.62
N ASP A 123 -2.97 -17.16 -1.20
CA ASP A 123 -3.92 -18.27 -1.12
C ASP A 123 -3.58 -19.20 0.06
N GLY A 124 -4.60 -19.86 0.62
CA GLY A 124 -4.49 -20.67 1.84
C GLY A 124 -4.74 -19.88 3.13
N GLU A 125 -4.87 -20.57 4.28
CA GLU A 125 -5.38 -19.99 5.53
C GLU A 125 -4.35 -19.15 6.32
N PRO A 126 -4.69 -17.94 6.81
CA PRO A 126 -5.82 -17.13 6.36
C PRO A 126 -5.58 -16.64 4.92
N ARG A 127 -6.64 -16.66 4.10
CA ARG A 127 -6.57 -16.12 2.73
C ARG A 127 -6.51 -14.60 2.81
N ILE A 128 -5.54 -14.00 2.11
CA ILE A 128 -5.37 -12.53 2.11
C ILE A 128 -5.72 -12.02 0.73
N THR A 129 -6.77 -11.21 0.67
CA THR A 129 -7.26 -10.58 -0.56
C THR A 129 -7.25 -9.06 -0.43
N ILE A 130 -6.99 -8.38 -1.54
CA ILE A 130 -7.18 -6.94 -1.68
C ILE A 130 -8.48 -6.71 -2.42
N THR A 131 -9.47 -6.16 -1.72
CA THR A 131 -10.80 -5.91 -2.26
C THR A 131 -10.89 -4.56 -2.94
N GLN A 132 -11.95 -4.37 -3.73
CA GLN A 132 -12.27 -3.07 -4.30
C GLN A 132 -12.43 -1.97 -3.23
N ASN A 133 -12.98 -2.30 -2.06
CA ASN A 133 -13.15 -1.33 -0.97
C ASN A 133 -11.80 -0.98 -0.30
N ASP A 134 -10.88 -1.94 -0.18
CA ASP A 134 -9.55 -1.68 0.34
C ASP A 134 -8.80 -0.68 -0.56
N VAL A 135 -8.88 -0.85 -1.88
CA VAL A 135 -8.30 0.10 -2.86
C VAL A 135 -8.93 1.49 -2.68
N ARG A 136 -10.25 1.57 -2.47
CA ARG A 136 -10.95 2.84 -2.24
C ARG A 136 -10.53 3.52 -0.93
N ALA A 137 -10.36 2.76 0.14
CA ALA A 137 -9.89 3.27 1.42
C ALA A 137 -8.49 3.90 1.27
N ILE A 138 -7.59 3.25 0.53
CA ILE A 138 -6.25 3.79 0.24
C ILE A 138 -6.32 5.03 -0.67
N GLN A 139 -7.20 5.04 -1.67
CA GLN A 139 -7.41 6.23 -2.49
C GLN A 139 -7.87 7.45 -1.68
N LEU A 140 -8.83 7.26 -0.77
CA LEU A 140 -9.31 8.32 0.12
C LEU A 140 -8.21 8.80 1.06
N ALA A 141 -7.45 7.88 1.66
CA ALA A 141 -6.35 8.19 2.55
C ALA A 141 -5.26 9.00 1.83
N LYS A 142 -4.86 8.59 0.62
CA LYS A 142 -3.88 9.35 -0.16
C LYS A 142 -4.40 10.72 -0.62
N ALA A 143 -5.68 10.80 -0.99
CA ALA A 143 -6.28 12.06 -1.44
C ALA A 143 -6.30 13.09 -0.30
N ALA A 144 -6.61 12.65 0.91
CA ALA A 144 -6.56 13.49 2.11
C ALA A 144 -5.12 13.98 2.39
N LEU A 145 -4.12 13.10 2.31
CA LEU A 145 -2.71 13.48 2.53
C LEU A 145 -2.22 14.47 1.47
N TYR A 146 -2.52 14.21 0.20
CA TYR A 146 -2.14 15.05 -0.92
C TYR A 146 -2.82 16.42 -0.86
N ALA A 147 -4.13 16.47 -0.56
CA ALA A 147 -4.87 17.71 -0.39
C ALA A 147 -4.33 18.55 0.78
N GLY A 148 -3.99 17.91 1.90
CA GLY A 148 -3.36 18.57 3.04
C GLY A 148 -2.00 19.18 2.67
N THR A 149 -1.21 18.47 1.87
CA THR A 149 0.08 18.97 1.38
C THR A 149 -0.09 20.16 0.44
N LYS A 150 -1.01 20.09 -0.53
CA LYS A 150 -1.31 21.21 -1.43
C LYS A 150 -1.82 22.45 -0.69
N LEU A 151 -2.67 22.29 0.32
CA LEU A 151 -3.13 23.39 1.16
C LEU A 151 -1.97 24.07 1.90
N LEU A 152 -1.02 23.30 2.43
CA LEU A 152 0.17 23.85 3.09
C LEU A 152 1.05 24.62 2.10
N MET A 153 1.25 24.08 0.90
CA MET A 153 2.00 24.76 -0.18
C MET A 153 1.34 26.09 -0.57
N GLU A 154 0.02 26.10 -0.72
CA GLU A 154 -0.76 27.32 -1.00
C GLU A 154 -0.58 28.37 0.12
N LYS A 155 -0.67 27.96 1.39
CA LYS A 155 -0.48 28.89 2.53
C LYS A 155 0.95 29.41 2.67
N GLN A 156 1.93 28.64 2.22
CA GLN A 156 3.33 29.04 2.17
C GLN A 156 3.66 29.85 0.91
N HIS A 157 2.76 29.91 -0.07
CA HIS A 157 2.98 30.51 -1.40
C HIS A 157 4.19 29.89 -2.11
N THR A 158 4.30 28.56 -2.06
CA THR A 158 5.35 27.81 -2.77
C THR A 158 4.74 26.80 -3.73
N GLU A 159 5.38 26.61 -4.87
CA GLU A 159 5.05 25.55 -5.83
C GLU A 159 6.03 24.37 -5.74
N HIS A 160 7.11 24.53 -4.97
CA HIS A 160 8.19 23.57 -4.85
C HIS A 160 8.47 23.18 -3.39
N VAL A 161 8.92 21.95 -3.19
CA VAL A 161 9.35 21.39 -1.91
C VAL A 161 10.69 20.68 -2.15
N ASP A 162 11.74 21.14 -1.49
CA ASP A 162 13.09 20.58 -1.70
C ASP A 162 13.26 19.20 -1.04
N ARG A 163 12.53 18.94 0.06
CA ARG A 163 12.68 17.73 0.89
C ARG A 163 11.38 17.33 1.55
N ILE A 164 11.09 16.04 1.51
CA ILE A 164 9.95 15.43 2.20
C ILE A 164 10.46 14.44 3.24
N HIS A 165 9.99 14.61 4.48
CA HIS A 165 10.28 13.69 5.57
C HIS A 165 9.00 13.00 6.02
N PHE A 166 9.01 11.67 5.99
CA PHE A 166 7.96 10.88 6.62
C PHE A 166 8.30 10.66 8.10
N ALA A 167 7.27 10.73 8.95
CA ALA A 167 7.37 10.52 10.39
C ALA A 167 6.25 9.58 10.87
N GLY A 168 6.39 9.09 12.11
CA GLY A 168 5.45 8.14 12.69
C GLY A 168 5.67 6.71 12.21
N ALA A 169 4.92 5.75 12.78
CA ALA A 169 5.05 4.33 12.48
C ALA A 169 4.86 4.03 10.98
N PHE A 170 3.94 4.76 10.34
CA PHE A 170 3.75 4.75 8.89
C PHE A 170 5.04 5.12 8.14
N GLY A 171 5.64 6.27 8.47
CA GLY A 171 6.79 6.80 7.76
C GLY A 171 8.07 5.97 7.84
N SER A 172 8.23 5.16 8.89
CA SER A 172 9.47 4.40 9.12
C SER A 172 9.68 3.21 8.16
N PHE A 173 8.62 2.72 7.51
CA PHE A 173 8.67 1.46 6.75
C PHE A 173 8.22 1.58 5.29
N ILE A 174 7.87 2.79 4.85
CA ILE A 174 7.46 3.04 3.47
C ILE A 174 8.69 3.19 2.59
N ASP A 175 8.68 2.47 1.48
CA ASP A 175 9.61 2.73 0.39
C ASP A 175 9.16 4.02 -0.35
N PRO A 176 10.02 5.05 -0.44
CA PRO A 176 9.71 6.28 -1.15
C PRO A 176 9.24 6.06 -2.59
N LYS A 177 9.74 5.01 -3.26
CA LYS A 177 9.31 4.64 -4.62
C LYS A 177 7.80 4.42 -4.67
N TYR A 178 7.24 3.63 -3.76
CA TYR A 178 5.81 3.32 -3.76
C TYR A 178 4.96 4.48 -3.27
N ALA A 179 5.50 5.34 -2.40
CA ALA A 179 4.84 6.59 -2.03
C ALA A 179 4.66 7.52 -3.25
N MET A 180 5.67 7.59 -4.13
CA MET A 180 5.59 8.35 -5.38
C MET A 180 4.63 7.70 -6.38
N VAL A 181 4.72 6.37 -6.60
CA VAL A 181 3.83 5.64 -7.52
C VAL A 181 2.35 5.86 -7.15
N LEU A 182 2.02 5.84 -5.87
CA LEU A 182 0.65 6.09 -5.43
C LEU A 182 0.26 7.57 -5.41
N GLY A 183 1.21 8.49 -5.57
CA GLY A 183 0.97 9.92 -5.43
C GLY A 183 0.58 10.32 -4.00
N LEU A 184 1.20 9.69 -2.99
CA LEU A 184 1.01 10.07 -1.58
C LEU A 184 1.53 11.49 -1.28
N ILE A 185 2.53 11.91 -2.04
CA ILE A 185 3.27 13.15 -1.88
C ILE A 185 3.45 13.81 -3.26
N PRO A 186 3.57 15.15 -3.32
CA PRO A 186 3.97 15.82 -4.55
C PRO A 186 5.41 15.45 -4.92
N ASP A 187 5.74 15.59 -6.21
CA ASP A 187 7.11 15.44 -6.68
C ASP A 187 8.04 16.45 -5.99
N CYS A 188 9.21 15.98 -5.57
CA CYS A 188 10.26 16.75 -4.92
C CYS A 188 11.64 16.29 -5.42
N ASP A 189 12.68 17.10 -5.17
CA ASP A 189 14.07 16.79 -5.54
C ASP A 189 14.73 15.74 -4.62
#